data_AF-Q5QJ54-F1
#
_entry.id   AF-Q5QJ54-F1
#
_cell.length_a   1.000
_cell.length_b   1.000
_cell.length_c   1.000
_cell.angle_alpha   90.00
_cell.angle_beta   90.00
_cell.angle_gamma   90.00
#
_symmetry.space_group_name_H-M   'P 1'
#
loop_
_entity.id
_entity.type
_entity.pdbx_description
1 polymer ?
#
loop_
_entity_poly.entity_id
_entity_poly.type
_entity_poly.pdbx_seq_one_letter_code
_entity_poly.pdbx_strand_id
1 'polypeptide(L)'
;IGDDINAVAKRMTKELDLPIVPCNCEGFRGVSQSLGHHISNDTIRDYIIGTREYAEPASPYDIALIGEYNIGGDAWSTKPLLEECGFNVKAVWTGDGELEKIAATHQVKLNVIHCYRSMN
;
A
#
# COMPACT_ATOMS: atom_id res chain seq x y z
N ILE A 1 -3.15 -13.14 24.70
CA ILE A 1 -3.93 -12.55 25.81
C ILE A 1 -5.38 -12.22 25.44
N GLY A 2 -5.72 -12.18 24.14
CA GLY A 2 -7.11 -12.14 23.69
C GLY A 2 -7.67 -10.74 23.42
N ASP A 3 -6.80 -9.75 23.25
CA ASP A 3 -7.20 -8.36 22.99
C ASP A 3 -7.89 -8.22 21.63
N ASP A 4 -9.00 -7.48 21.59
CA ASP A 4 -9.72 -7.18 20.35
C ASP A 4 -9.27 -5.82 19.78
N ILE A 5 -8.13 -5.82 19.08
CA ILE A 5 -7.60 -4.61 18.46
C ILE A 5 -8.47 -4.09 17.30
N ASN A 6 -9.30 -4.96 16.69
CA ASN A 6 -10.19 -4.56 15.58
C ASN A 6 -11.34 -3.70 16.10
N ALA A 7 -11.96 -4.09 17.22
CA ALA A 7 -12.98 -3.28 17.87
C ALA A 7 -12.43 -1.93 18.33
N VAL A 8 -11.22 -1.91 18.88
CA VAL A 8 -10.54 -0.67 19.30
C VAL A 8 -10.25 0.22 18.09
N ALA A 9 -9.63 -0.30 17.04
CA ALA A 9 -9.31 0.45 15.83
C ALA A 9 -10.57 1.08 15.21
N LYS A 10 -11.65 0.30 15.09
CA LYS A 10 -12.93 0.78 14.57
C LYS A 10 -13.54 1.90 15.42
N ARG A 11 -13.46 1.81 16.75
CA ARG A 11 -13.95 2.84 17.66
C ARG A 11 -13.12 4.12 17.51
N MET A 12 -11.79 3.98 17.57
CA MET A 12 -10.88 5.12 17.56
C MET A 12 -10.85 5.82 16.20
N THR A 13 -11.04 5.11 15.08
CA THR A 13 -11.16 5.74 13.76
C THR A 13 -12.34 6.69 13.70
N LYS A 14 -13.47 6.34 14.32
CA LYS A 14 -14.64 7.23 14.39
C LYS A 14 -14.43 8.39 15.34
N GLU A 15 -13.75 8.14 16.46
CA GLU A 15 -13.52 9.15 17.50
C GLU A 15 -12.54 10.23 17.04
N LEU A 16 -11.46 9.82 16.35
CA LEU A 16 -10.37 10.71 15.95
C LEU A 16 -10.50 11.22 14.50
N ASP A 17 -11.44 10.68 13.72
CA ASP A 17 -11.55 10.93 12.28
C ASP A 17 -10.23 10.69 11.52
N LEU A 18 -9.50 9.64 11.94
CA LEU A 18 -8.22 9.23 11.38
C LEU A 18 -8.24 7.73 11.05
N PRO A 19 -7.57 7.30 9.96
CA PRO A 19 -7.45 5.88 9.65
C PRO A 19 -6.62 5.18 10.71
N ILE A 20 -7.21 4.21 11.42
CA ILE A 20 -6.54 3.35 12.38
C ILE A 20 -6.72 1.92 11.90
N VAL A 21 -5.59 1.29 11.58
CA VAL A 21 -5.54 0.07 10.80
C VAL A 21 -5.05 -1.07 11.70
N PRO A 22 -5.92 -2.02 12.07
CA PRO A 22 -5.51 -3.16 12.88
C PRO A 22 -4.76 -4.18 12.00
N CYS A 23 -3.53 -4.51 12.37
CA CYS A 23 -2.74 -5.53 11.68
C CYS A 23 -2.43 -6.69 12.64
N ASN A 24 -3.15 -7.80 12.48
CA ASN A 24 -3.02 -8.99 13.33
C ASN A 24 -1.86 -9.88 12.83
N CYS A 25 -0.63 -9.35 12.91
CA CYS A 25 0.59 -9.97 12.37
C CYS A 25 1.50 -10.56 13.45
N GLU A 26 0.92 -11.21 14.45
CA GLU A 26 1.67 -11.78 15.58
C GLU A 26 2.69 -12.81 15.09
N GLY A 27 3.92 -12.77 15.62
CA GLY A 27 5.04 -13.56 15.10
C GLY A 27 4.92 -15.08 15.24
N PHE A 28 3.94 -15.58 15.99
CA PHE A 28 3.62 -17.02 16.04
C PHE A 28 2.69 -17.48 14.91
N ARG A 29 2.16 -16.56 14.10
CA ARG A 29 1.30 -16.89 12.96
C ARG A 29 2.17 -17.26 11.76
N GLY A 30 1.85 -18.37 11.12
CA GLY A 30 2.57 -18.85 9.94
C GLY A 30 3.93 -19.44 10.29
N VAL A 31 4.84 -19.44 9.32
CA VAL A 31 6.16 -20.10 9.44
C VAL A 31 7.32 -19.22 9.00
N SER A 32 7.04 -18.03 8.47
CA SER A 32 8.03 -17.08 7.97
C SER A 32 7.41 -15.70 7.80
N GLN A 33 8.22 -14.73 7.39
CA GLN A 33 7.79 -13.37 7.05
C GLN A 33 6.66 -13.34 6.01
N SER A 34 6.54 -14.39 5.19
CA SER A 34 5.59 -14.47 4.10
C SER A 34 4.13 -14.32 4.55
N LEU A 35 3.76 -14.84 5.72
CA LEU A 35 2.38 -14.66 6.19
C LEU A 35 2.13 -13.23 6.66
N GLY A 36 3.14 -12.56 7.23
CA GLY A 36 3.08 -11.15 7.58
C GLY A 36 2.80 -10.26 6.36
N HIS A 37 3.39 -10.59 5.20
CA HIS A 37 3.07 -9.91 3.93
C HIS A 37 1.59 -10.06 3.56
N HIS A 38 1.07 -11.29 3.55
CA HIS A 38 -0.34 -11.55 3.27
C HIS A 38 -1.29 -10.80 4.20
N ILE A 39 -1.04 -10.87 5.52
CA ILE A 39 -1.84 -10.17 6.52
C ILE A 39 -1.82 -8.66 6.27
N SER A 40 -0.65 -8.10 5.93
CA SER A 40 -0.51 -6.67 5.65
C SER A 40 -1.25 -6.26 4.37
N ASN A 41 -1.18 -7.06 3.31
CA ASN A 41 -1.91 -6.81 2.06
C ASN A 41 -3.42 -6.84 2.27
N ASP A 42 -3.92 -7.85 2.98
CA ASP A 42 -5.34 -7.96 3.35
C ASP A 42 -5.78 -6.74 4.17
N THR A 43 -4.95 -6.32 5.11
CA THR A 43 -5.22 -5.16 5.96
C THR A 43 -5.28 -3.86 5.15
N ILE A 44 -4.35 -3.63 4.22
CA ILE A 44 -4.40 -2.44 3.35
C ILE A 44 -5.60 -2.50 2.39
N ARG A 45 -5.94 -3.67 1.85
CA ARG A 45 -7.16 -3.87 1.04
C ARG A 45 -8.42 -3.49 1.82
N ASP A 46 -8.55 -4.01 3.05
CA ASP A 46 -9.80 -3.91 3.81
C ASP A 46 -10.03 -2.53 4.43
N TYR A 47 -8.94 -1.79 4.74
CA TYR A 47 -9.03 -0.54 5.50
C TYR A 47 -8.58 0.72 4.75
N ILE A 48 -7.76 0.59 3.70
CA ILE A 48 -7.09 1.76 3.07
C ILE A 48 -7.49 1.93 1.60
N ILE A 49 -7.47 0.85 0.80
CA ILE A 49 -7.78 0.95 -0.63
C ILE A 49 -9.21 1.43 -0.85
N GLY A 50 -9.38 2.41 -1.75
CA GLY A 50 -10.68 2.97 -2.07
C GLY A 50 -11.16 4.06 -1.13
N THR A 51 -10.40 4.38 -0.07
CA THR A 51 -10.78 5.43 0.88
C THR A 51 -10.43 6.85 0.43
N ARG A 52 -9.73 6.99 -0.70
CA ARG A 52 -9.24 8.24 -1.30
C ARG A 52 -9.26 8.15 -2.81
N GLU A 53 -9.22 9.29 -3.46
CA GLU A 53 -9.09 9.42 -4.91
C GLU A 53 -7.95 10.39 -5.25
N TYR A 54 -7.32 10.22 -6.41
CA TYR A 54 -6.40 11.19 -6.95
C TYR A 54 -7.16 12.47 -7.34
N ALA A 55 -6.67 13.63 -6.89
CA ALA A 55 -7.22 14.92 -7.28
C ALA A 55 -6.99 15.24 -8.77
N GLU A 56 -5.89 14.73 -9.32
CA GLU A 56 -5.53 14.93 -10.72
C GLU A 56 -6.39 14.08 -11.66
N PRO A 57 -6.75 14.59 -12.86
CA PRO A 57 -7.47 13.81 -13.87
C PRO A 57 -6.76 12.51 -14.21
N ALA A 58 -7.54 11.45 -14.41
CA ALA A 58 -7.00 10.16 -14.82
C ALA A 58 -6.35 10.25 -16.21
N SER A 59 -5.18 9.64 -16.35
CA SER A 59 -4.47 9.47 -17.61
C SER A 59 -4.43 7.98 -18.00
N PRO A 60 -4.42 7.64 -19.31
CA PRO A 60 -4.22 6.27 -19.76
C PRO A 60 -2.85 5.69 -19.38
N TYR A 61 -1.90 6.55 -18.98
CA TYR A 61 -0.53 6.18 -18.62
C TYR A 61 -0.27 6.16 -17.11
N ASP A 62 -1.31 6.22 -16.28
CA ASP A 62 -1.21 6.14 -14.83
C ASP A 62 -0.85 4.71 -14.39
N ILE A 63 0.27 4.56 -13.67
CA ILE A 63 0.74 3.27 -13.15
C ILE A 63 1.05 3.36 -11.65
N ALA A 64 1.15 2.20 -10.99
CA ALA A 64 1.72 2.09 -9.64
C ALA A 64 2.87 1.08 -9.62
N LEU A 65 3.93 1.42 -8.91
CA LEU A 65 5.05 0.52 -8.65
C LEU A 65 4.78 -0.25 -7.36
N ILE A 66 4.63 -1.57 -7.48
CA ILE A 66 4.13 -2.45 -6.41
C ILE A 66 5.24 -3.36 -5.89
N GLY A 67 5.45 -3.37 -4.58
CA GLY A 67 6.46 -4.21 -3.95
C GLY A 67 7.88 -3.67 -4.11
N GLU A 68 8.00 -2.35 -4.11
CA GLU A 68 9.26 -1.61 -4.11
C GLU A 68 9.41 -0.85 -2.79
N TYR A 69 10.48 -1.13 -2.05
CA TYR A 69 10.68 -0.66 -0.68
C TYR A 69 11.70 0.49 -0.56
N ASN A 70 12.20 0.98 -1.69
CA ASN A 70 13.15 2.08 -1.82
C ASN A 70 14.44 1.86 -1.02
N ILE A 71 14.92 0.62 -0.95
CA ILE A 71 16.14 0.30 -0.22
C ILE A 71 17.30 1.02 -0.92
N GLY A 72 18.04 1.85 -0.19
CA GLY A 72 19.16 2.61 -0.76
C GLY A 72 18.79 3.59 -1.88
N GLY A 73 17.50 3.93 -2.06
CA GLY A 73 17.05 4.80 -3.16
C GLY A 73 16.60 4.07 -4.43
N ASP A 74 16.38 2.75 -4.39
CA ASP A 74 15.97 1.96 -5.57
C ASP A 74 14.67 2.47 -6.24
N ALA A 75 13.69 2.96 -5.47
CA ALA A 75 12.49 3.55 -6.05
C ALA A 75 12.78 4.91 -6.69
N TRP A 76 13.67 5.70 -6.07
CA TRP A 76 14.09 7.00 -6.59
C TRP A 76 14.91 6.92 -7.87
N SER A 77 15.60 5.81 -8.11
CA SER A 77 16.28 5.55 -9.38
C SER A 77 15.34 4.96 -10.44
N THR A 78 14.42 4.08 -10.04
CA THR A 78 13.48 3.42 -10.96
C THR A 78 12.37 4.35 -11.45
N LYS A 79 11.81 5.18 -10.57
CA LYS A 79 10.67 6.05 -10.88
C LYS A 79 10.96 7.05 -12.02
N PRO A 80 12.08 7.81 -12.01
CA PRO A 80 12.40 8.72 -13.11
C PRO A 80 12.51 8.03 -14.46
N LEU A 81 13.03 6.80 -14.51
CA LEU A 81 13.13 6.04 -15.77
C LEU A 81 11.76 5.67 -16.35
N LEU A 82 10.80 5.32 -15.50
CA LEU A 82 9.41 5.07 -15.91
C LEU A 82 8.73 6.36 -16.38
N GLU A 83 9.00 7.48 -15.70
CA GLU A 83 8.49 8.80 -16.08
C GLU A 83 9.10 9.31 -17.40
N GLU A 84 10.39 9.07 -17.65
CA GLU A 84 11.05 9.34 -18.93
C GLU A 84 10.46 8.51 -20.09
N CYS A 85 9.93 7.32 -19.79
CA CYS A 85 9.19 6.50 -20.75
C CYS A 85 7.75 7.00 -21.00
N GLY A 86 7.31 8.06 -20.31
CA GLY A 86 5.99 8.67 -20.47
C GLY A 86 4.90 8.11 -19.55
N PHE A 87 5.26 7.29 -18.55
CA PHE A 87 4.30 6.84 -17.54
C PHE A 87 4.16 7.85 -16.41
N ASN A 88 2.98 7.90 -15.80
CA ASN A 88 2.75 8.65 -14.58
C ASN A 88 2.79 7.68 -13.39
N VAL A 89 3.87 7.69 -12.59
CA VAL A 89 3.96 6.84 -11.39
C VAL A 89 3.16 7.47 -10.26
N LYS A 90 1.89 7.04 -10.12
CA LYS A 90 0.93 7.61 -9.17
C LYS A 90 1.14 7.13 -7.73
N ALA A 91 1.69 5.95 -7.54
CA ALA A 91 2.00 5.39 -6.23
C ALA A 91 3.23 4.47 -6.28
N VAL A 92 3.96 4.43 -5.17
CA VAL A 92 4.99 3.44 -4.89
C VAL A 92 4.59 2.72 -3.60
N TRP A 93 4.56 1.38 -3.65
CA TRP A 93 4.21 0.52 -2.53
C TRP A 93 5.45 -0.25 -2.06
N THR A 94 6.08 0.10 -0.95
CA THR A 94 5.75 1.19 -0.01
C THR A 94 6.96 2.07 0.32
N GLY A 95 8.09 1.90 -0.37
CA GLY A 95 9.26 2.74 -0.20
C GLY A 95 8.96 4.17 -0.63
N ASP A 96 9.11 5.13 0.29
CA ASP A 96 8.70 6.53 0.09
C ASP A 96 7.21 6.69 -0.30
N GLY A 97 6.37 5.74 0.14
CA GLY A 97 4.94 5.73 -0.15
C GLY A 97 4.15 6.70 0.73
N GLU A 98 3.13 7.35 0.14
CA GLU A 98 2.16 8.18 0.85
C GLU A 98 0.83 7.44 0.98
N LEU A 99 0.21 7.47 2.17
CA LEU A 99 -1.06 6.78 2.44
C LEU A 99 -2.16 7.17 1.43
N GLU A 100 -2.26 8.46 1.12
CA GLU A 100 -3.26 9.02 0.20
C GLU A 100 -3.12 8.43 -1.21
N LYS A 101 -1.87 8.27 -1.69
CA LYS A 101 -1.57 7.68 -3.00
C LYS A 101 -1.82 6.17 -3.02
N ILE A 102 -1.48 5.47 -1.94
CA ILE A 102 -1.75 4.04 -1.75
C ILE A 102 -3.27 3.81 -1.77
N ALA A 103 -4.04 4.56 -0.99
CA ALA A 103 -5.50 4.47 -0.94
C ALA A 103 -6.16 4.69 -2.32
N ALA A 104 -5.66 5.64 -3.11
CA ALA A 104 -6.15 5.94 -4.45
C ALA A 104 -5.60 5.01 -5.56
N THR A 105 -4.68 4.08 -5.24
CA THR A 105 -3.99 3.25 -6.26
C THR A 105 -4.94 2.41 -7.11
N HIS A 106 -6.14 2.10 -6.62
CA HIS A 106 -7.17 1.39 -7.39
C HIS A 106 -7.60 2.12 -8.69
N GLN A 107 -7.25 3.39 -8.88
CA GLN A 107 -7.59 4.18 -10.07
C GLN A 107 -6.57 4.08 -11.23
N VAL A 108 -5.38 3.52 -10.97
CA VAL A 108 -4.31 3.37 -11.98
C VAL A 108 -4.69 2.38 -13.09
N LYS A 109 -4.00 2.44 -14.22
CA LYS A 109 -4.25 1.58 -15.40
C LYS A 109 -3.39 0.32 -15.41
N LEU A 110 -2.25 0.34 -14.72
CA LEU A 110 -1.36 -0.80 -14.60
C LEU A 110 -0.63 -0.82 -13.25
N ASN A 111 -0.61 -2.00 -12.63
CA ASN A 111 0.27 -2.30 -11.49
C ASN A 111 1.54 -2.98 -12.00
N VAL A 112 2.70 -2.40 -11.73
CA VAL A 112 4.02 -2.93 -12.09
C VAL A 112 4.62 -3.57 -10.85
N ILE A 113 4.67 -4.89 -10.80
CA ILE A 113 5.06 -5.63 -9.59
C ILE A 113 6.56 -5.97 -9.62
N HIS A 114 7.32 -5.43 -8.65
CA HIS A 114 8.73 -5.76 -8.44
C HIS A 114 8.87 -6.96 -7.49
N CYS A 115 8.63 -6.80 -6.20
CA CYS A 115 8.61 -7.92 -5.27
C CYS A 115 7.29 -8.70 -5.34
N TYR A 116 7.24 -9.70 -6.21
CA TYR A 116 6.11 -10.63 -6.32
C TYR A 116 5.75 -11.31 -5.00
N ARG A 117 6.75 -11.59 -4.14
CA ARG A 117 6.48 -12.42 -2.96
C ARG A 117 5.68 -11.69 -1.89
N SER A 118 5.96 -10.41 -1.69
CA SER A 118 5.37 -9.64 -0.59
C SER A 118 4.10 -8.90 -0.98
N MET A 119 3.86 -8.68 -2.28
CA MET A 119 2.65 -8.03 -2.79
C MET A 119 1.82 -9.00 -3.62
N ASN A 120 1.29 -10.03 -2.95
CA ASN A 120 0.51 -11.14 -3.49
C ASN A 120 -0.83 -11.32 -2.79
#